data_AF-E3JYL6-F1
#
_entry.id   AF-E3JYL6-F1
#
_cell.length_a   1.000
_cell.length_b   1.000
_cell.length_c   1.000
_cell.angle_alpha   90.00
_cell.angle_beta   90.00
_cell.angle_gamma   90.00
#
_symmetry.space_group_name_H-M   'P 1'
#
loop_
_entity.id
_entity.type
_entity.pdbx_description
1 polymer ?
#
loop_
_entity_poly.entity_id
_entity_poly.type
_entity_poly.pdbx_seq_one_letter_code
_entity_poly.pdbx_strand_id
1 'polypeptide(L)'
;MFTYQFLFIAVISQAARSALAISCYPKTLVNKAECHEAIKQIVYREDSRLGTESKHFGYEFKDCSIILRNPNGASPYVNNLSADSYPECCEQFILNYCETAAGGDYLDSDTSIQLNIGNSGKTPETKPYNSFFPFLQETCGLNQNAGKIQQEDCNTAYKSIPMSVEGQFLNDKNRATDRIAKEYKSCYVTIYTSDGSVLDATNGNIRPIFDKLVSKCGTQSGVVSIKDGARGKNGRVYMKIRNSRPCGEQVCN
;
A
#
# COMPACT_ATOMS: atom_id res chain seq x y z
N MET A 1 32.21 -65.65 -18.54
CA MET A 1 31.17 -64.79 -19.16
C MET A 1 29.86 -65.01 -18.42
N PHE A 2 29.50 -64.14 -17.47
CA PHE A 2 28.10 -63.90 -17.10
C PHE A 2 28.03 -62.45 -16.57
N THR A 3 27.36 -61.62 -17.36
CA THR A 3 27.23 -60.17 -17.24
C THR A 3 26.15 -59.85 -16.21
N TYR A 4 26.50 -59.09 -15.16
CA TYR A 4 25.53 -58.49 -14.26
C TYR A 4 24.87 -57.28 -14.95
N GLN A 5 23.58 -57.38 -15.26
CA GLN A 5 22.77 -56.21 -15.64
C GLN A 5 22.09 -55.66 -14.40
N PHE A 6 22.56 -54.49 -13.93
CA PHE A 6 21.83 -53.65 -12.99
C PHE A 6 20.77 -52.85 -13.77
N LEU A 7 19.50 -53.20 -13.57
CA LEU A 7 18.35 -52.39 -14.00
C LEU A 7 18.14 -51.28 -12.97
N PHE A 8 18.58 -50.05 -13.30
CA PHE A 8 18.22 -48.85 -12.56
C PHE A 8 16.75 -48.52 -12.84
N ILE A 9 15.88 -48.75 -11.86
CA ILE A 9 14.52 -48.21 -11.88
C ILE A 9 14.63 -46.71 -11.58
N ALA A 10 14.61 -45.89 -12.62
CA ALA A 10 14.41 -44.46 -12.47
C ALA A 10 12.95 -44.23 -12.04
N VAL A 11 12.72 -44.08 -10.74
CA VAL A 11 11.47 -43.53 -10.22
C VAL A 11 11.46 -42.06 -10.62
N ILE A 12 10.77 -41.75 -11.71
CA ILE A 12 10.42 -40.36 -12.05
C ILE A 12 9.44 -39.92 -10.97
N SER A 13 9.95 -39.26 -9.94
CA SER A 13 9.14 -38.51 -8.98
C SER A 13 8.48 -37.36 -9.74
N GLN A 14 7.36 -37.64 -10.38
CA GLN A 14 6.48 -36.61 -10.90
C GLN A 14 5.75 -35.99 -9.69
N ALA A 15 6.49 -35.22 -8.91
CA ALA A 15 5.89 -34.17 -8.13
C ALA A 15 5.30 -33.21 -9.16
N ALA A 16 4.00 -33.35 -9.41
CA ALA A 16 3.19 -32.28 -9.94
C ALA A 16 3.33 -31.12 -8.96
N ARG A 17 4.38 -30.30 -9.14
CA ARG A 17 4.41 -28.95 -8.60
C ARG A 17 3.23 -28.28 -9.26
N SER A 18 2.12 -28.15 -8.54
CA SER A 18 1.07 -27.19 -8.86
C SER A 18 1.80 -25.88 -9.11
N ALA A 19 1.97 -25.52 -10.37
CA ALA A 19 2.72 -24.33 -10.73
C ALA A 19 1.91 -23.16 -10.18
N LEU A 20 2.42 -22.55 -9.11
CA LEU A 20 2.14 -21.16 -8.78
C LEU A 20 2.32 -20.39 -10.10
N ALA A 21 1.24 -19.78 -10.59
CA ALA A 21 1.18 -19.18 -11.91
C ALA A 21 1.85 -17.79 -11.89
N ILE A 22 3.16 -17.76 -11.61
CA ILE A 22 3.90 -16.50 -11.55
C ILE A 22 3.78 -15.80 -12.89
N SER A 23 3.32 -14.55 -12.83
CA SER A 23 3.30 -13.65 -13.97
C SER A 23 4.54 -12.77 -13.95
N CYS A 24 5.41 -12.92 -14.94
CA CYS A 24 6.56 -12.03 -15.11
C CYS A 24 6.23 -10.86 -16.06
N TYR A 25 6.78 -9.69 -15.76
CA TYR A 25 6.59 -8.45 -16.50
C TYR A 25 7.92 -8.01 -17.12
N PRO A 26 8.34 -8.59 -18.26
CA PRO A 26 9.70 -8.46 -18.79
C PRO A 26 10.11 -7.03 -19.20
N LYS A 27 9.14 -6.13 -19.34
CA LYS A 27 9.38 -4.72 -19.69
C LYS A 27 9.69 -3.84 -18.47
N THR A 28 9.58 -4.38 -17.27
CA THR A 28 9.82 -3.67 -16.02
C THR A 28 10.94 -4.38 -15.28
N LEU A 29 12.09 -3.71 -15.16
CA LEU A 29 13.25 -4.26 -14.48
C LEU A 29 13.25 -3.87 -13.00
N VAL A 30 13.75 -4.77 -12.16
CA VAL A 30 13.88 -4.57 -10.72
C VAL A 30 15.27 -4.99 -10.24
N ASN A 31 15.74 -4.36 -9.17
CA ASN A 31 16.95 -4.79 -8.48
C ASN A 31 16.57 -5.69 -7.30
N LYS A 32 17.01 -6.95 -7.33
CA LYS A 32 16.69 -7.95 -6.29
C LYS A 32 17.04 -7.49 -4.87
N ALA A 33 18.22 -6.90 -4.69
CA ALA A 33 18.66 -6.46 -3.37
C ALA A 33 17.78 -5.32 -2.84
N GLU A 34 17.34 -4.42 -3.73
CA GLU A 34 16.42 -3.35 -3.36
C GLU A 34 15.02 -3.88 -3.02
N CYS A 35 14.54 -4.90 -3.73
CA CYS A 35 13.28 -5.56 -3.41
C CYS A 35 13.30 -6.25 -2.05
N HIS A 36 14.41 -6.92 -1.70
CA HIS A 36 14.59 -7.50 -0.37
C HIS A 36 14.52 -6.44 0.73
N GLU A 37 15.15 -5.28 0.53
CA GLU A 37 15.06 -4.16 1.48
C GLU A 37 13.65 -3.56 1.56
N ALA A 38 12.89 -3.58 0.46
CA ALA A 38 11.48 -3.18 0.49
C ALA A 38 10.61 -4.19 1.28
N ILE A 39 10.80 -5.49 1.11
CA ILE A 39 10.04 -6.54 1.82
C ILE A 39 10.31 -6.56 3.32
N LYS A 40 11.56 -6.32 3.74
CA LYS A 40 11.93 -6.23 5.16
C LYS A 40 11.17 -5.15 5.95
N GLN A 41 10.54 -4.19 5.26
CA GLN A 41 9.73 -3.15 5.90
C GLN A 41 8.36 -3.65 6.35
N ILE A 42 7.91 -4.84 5.92
CA ILE A 42 6.64 -5.43 6.37
C ILE A 42 6.72 -5.74 7.87
N VAL A 43 5.77 -5.21 8.62
CA VAL A 43 5.65 -5.39 10.07
C VAL A 43 4.77 -6.61 10.36
N TYR A 44 5.37 -7.58 11.04
CA TYR A 44 4.70 -8.79 11.51
C TYR A 44 4.33 -8.67 12.99
N ARG A 45 3.45 -9.57 13.43
CA ARG A 45 3.15 -9.80 14.84
C ARG A 45 4.33 -10.51 15.53
N GLU A 46 4.31 -10.50 16.86
CA GLU A 46 5.35 -11.12 17.70
C GLU A 46 5.46 -12.63 17.48
N ASP A 47 4.36 -13.30 17.13
CA ASP A 47 4.30 -14.72 16.76
C ASP A 47 4.72 -14.98 15.29
N SER A 48 5.40 -14.02 14.67
CA SER A 48 5.86 -14.07 13.28
C SER A 48 4.72 -14.35 12.30
N ARG A 49 3.54 -13.74 12.51
CA ARG A 49 2.42 -13.80 11.57
C ARG A 49 2.08 -12.44 10.99
N LEU A 50 1.52 -12.42 9.78
CA LEU A 50 0.94 -11.21 9.23
C LEU A 50 -0.28 -10.77 10.08
N GLY A 51 -0.40 -9.47 10.33
CA GLY A 51 -1.57 -8.92 11.00
C GLY A 51 -2.84 -9.10 10.16
N THR A 52 -3.99 -9.30 10.82
CA THR A 52 -5.29 -9.48 10.17
C THR A 52 -5.96 -8.17 9.76
N GLU A 53 -5.52 -7.05 10.34
CA GLU A 53 -6.13 -5.73 10.14
C GLU A 53 -5.71 -5.08 8.81
N SER A 54 -4.41 -5.11 8.50
CA SER A 54 -3.86 -4.56 7.25
C SER A 54 -4.28 -5.43 6.06
N LYS A 55 -4.93 -4.82 5.07
CA LYS A 55 -5.43 -5.49 3.85
C LYS A 55 -4.55 -5.23 2.63
N HIS A 56 -3.71 -4.20 2.69
CA HIS A 56 -2.81 -3.79 1.63
C HIS A 56 -1.48 -3.30 2.22
N PHE A 57 -0.37 -3.65 1.59
CA PHE A 57 0.96 -3.31 2.08
C PHE A 57 1.76 -2.80 0.90
N GLY A 58 2.08 -1.51 0.90
CA GLY A 58 2.87 -0.87 -0.14
C GLY A 58 4.20 -0.42 0.46
N TYR A 59 5.28 -1.07 0.06
CA TYR A 59 6.64 -0.73 0.48
C TYR A 59 7.55 -0.50 -0.70
N GLU A 60 8.39 0.52 -0.60
CA GLU A 60 9.36 0.87 -1.61
C GLU A 60 10.73 1.04 -0.98
N PHE A 61 11.75 0.67 -1.76
CA PHE A 61 13.13 0.96 -1.44
C PHE A 61 13.87 1.22 -2.75
N LYS A 62 14.41 2.44 -2.89
CA LYS A 62 15.03 2.92 -4.14
C LYS A 62 14.12 2.64 -5.33
N ASP A 63 14.53 1.78 -6.26
CA ASP A 63 13.82 1.53 -7.50
C ASP A 63 12.88 0.33 -7.43
N CYS A 64 12.79 -0.38 -6.30
CA CYS A 64 11.84 -1.48 -6.12
C CYS A 64 10.60 -1.08 -5.32
N SER A 65 9.45 -1.58 -5.75
CA SER A 65 8.14 -1.46 -5.10
C SER A 65 7.54 -2.84 -4.87
N ILE A 66 6.96 -3.01 -3.70
CA ILE A 66 6.33 -4.23 -3.22
C ILE A 66 4.91 -3.90 -2.83
N ILE A 67 3.98 -4.65 -3.42
CA ILE A 67 2.56 -4.55 -3.13
C ILE A 67 2.08 -5.94 -2.69
N LEU A 68 1.81 -6.08 -1.39
CA LEU A 68 1.09 -7.23 -0.84
C LEU A 68 -0.39 -6.86 -0.70
N ARG A 69 -1.29 -7.76 -1.10
CA ARG A 69 -2.74 -7.64 -0.88
C ARG A 69 -3.21 -8.82 -0.06
N ASN A 70 -3.95 -8.57 1.00
CA ASN A 70 -4.54 -9.55 1.90
C ASN A 70 -6.00 -9.16 2.21
N PRO A 71 -6.89 -9.18 1.20
CA PRO A 71 -8.24 -8.63 1.33
C PRO A 71 -9.06 -9.30 2.44
N ASN A 72 -8.83 -10.59 2.67
CA ASN A 72 -9.56 -11.37 3.68
C ASN A 72 -8.94 -11.28 5.09
N GLY A 73 -7.78 -10.60 5.25
CA GLY A 73 -7.09 -10.53 6.54
C GLY A 73 -6.57 -11.88 7.03
N ALA A 74 -6.10 -12.74 6.12
CA ALA A 74 -5.43 -13.98 6.49
C ALA A 74 -4.16 -13.69 7.32
N SER A 75 -3.77 -14.63 8.18
CA SER A 75 -2.64 -14.45 9.10
C SER A 75 -1.58 -15.55 8.89
N PRO A 76 -0.99 -15.66 7.68
CA PRO A 76 0.07 -16.63 7.44
C PRO A 76 1.30 -16.30 8.28
N TYR A 77 2.12 -17.31 8.52
CA TYR A 77 3.43 -17.11 9.14
C TYR A 77 4.40 -16.42 8.19
N VAL A 78 5.39 -15.74 8.76
CA VAL A 78 6.48 -15.06 8.07
C VAL A 78 7.23 -16.00 7.15
N ASN A 79 7.45 -17.27 7.51
CA ASN A 79 8.09 -18.25 6.61
C ASN A 79 7.26 -18.58 5.36
N ASN A 80 5.97 -18.25 5.32
CA ASN A 80 5.16 -18.29 4.10
C ASN A 80 5.33 -17.01 3.25
N LEU A 81 6.01 -15.98 3.77
CA LEU A 81 6.16 -14.63 3.20
C LEU A 81 7.60 -14.08 3.16
N SER A 82 8.57 -14.73 3.81
CA SER A 82 9.97 -14.34 3.91
C SER A 82 10.91 -15.56 3.85
N ALA A 83 12.16 -15.29 3.47
CA ALA A 83 13.13 -16.25 2.94
C ALA A 83 13.81 -17.19 3.95
N ASP A 84 13.57 -17.06 5.26
CA ASP A 84 14.55 -17.56 6.23
C ASP A 84 14.22 -18.92 6.86
N SER A 85 13.14 -19.61 6.46
CA SER A 85 12.83 -20.94 7.05
C SER A 85 12.18 -21.97 6.12
N TYR A 86 12.12 -21.72 4.82
CA TYR A 86 11.78 -22.72 3.81
C TYR A 86 12.58 -22.43 2.52
N PRO A 87 13.06 -23.45 1.79
CA PRO A 87 13.59 -23.22 0.44
C PRO A 87 12.43 -22.69 -0.42
N GLU A 88 12.60 -21.49 -0.97
CA GLU A 88 11.69 -20.81 -1.92
C GLU A 88 10.45 -20.11 -1.31
N CYS A 89 10.69 -19.08 -0.49
CA CYS A 89 9.67 -18.04 -0.26
C CYS A 89 9.26 -17.35 -1.58
N CYS A 90 8.01 -16.93 -1.72
CA CYS A 90 7.45 -16.30 -2.92
C CYS A 90 8.21 -15.07 -3.45
N GLU A 91 8.90 -14.30 -2.60
CA GLU A 91 9.79 -13.24 -3.10
C GLU A 91 10.97 -13.82 -3.85
N GLN A 92 11.71 -14.74 -3.23
CA GLN A 92 12.82 -15.42 -3.90
C GLN A 92 12.30 -16.21 -5.10
N PHE A 93 11.10 -16.78 -5.01
CA PHE A 93 10.49 -17.50 -6.10
C PHE A 93 10.20 -16.57 -7.28
N ILE A 94 9.56 -15.42 -7.06
CA ILE A 94 9.32 -14.40 -8.11
C ILE A 94 10.64 -13.83 -8.63
N LEU A 95 11.56 -13.40 -7.76
CA LEU A 95 12.83 -12.81 -8.17
C LEU A 95 13.76 -13.83 -8.85
N ASN A 96 13.71 -15.11 -8.50
CA ASN A 96 14.50 -16.14 -9.18
C ASN A 96 13.84 -16.59 -10.48
N TYR A 97 12.51 -16.74 -10.51
CA TYR A 97 11.77 -17.17 -11.70
C TYR A 97 11.70 -16.08 -12.77
N CYS A 98 11.48 -14.83 -12.37
CA CYS A 98 11.44 -13.68 -13.29
C CYS A 98 12.82 -13.05 -13.51
N GLU A 99 13.88 -13.62 -12.94
CA GLU A 99 15.27 -13.15 -13.04
C GLU A 99 15.44 -11.67 -12.65
N THR A 100 15.49 -10.75 -13.61
CA THR A 100 15.60 -9.29 -13.36
C THR A 100 14.29 -8.55 -13.63
N ALA A 101 13.25 -9.24 -14.07
CA ALA A 101 11.95 -8.67 -14.34
C ALA A 101 11.10 -8.59 -13.07
N ALA A 102 10.23 -7.58 -13.04
CA ALA A 102 9.10 -7.50 -12.14
C ALA A 102 8.18 -8.72 -12.30
N GLY A 103 7.35 -8.99 -11.30
CA GLY A 103 6.41 -10.10 -11.36
C GLY A 103 5.46 -10.12 -10.17
N GLY A 104 4.46 -10.98 -10.24
CA GLY A 104 3.50 -11.15 -9.15
C GLY A 104 2.76 -12.47 -9.23
N ASP A 105 2.24 -12.89 -8.08
CA ASP A 105 1.41 -14.09 -7.97
C ASP A 105 0.60 -14.10 -6.66
N TYR A 106 -0.28 -15.09 -6.55
CA TYR A 106 -0.85 -15.55 -5.29
C TYR A 106 0.16 -16.37 -4.50
N LEU A 107 0.13 -16.22 -3.18
CA LEU A 107 1.15 -16.82 -2.30
C LEU A 107 0.84 -18.28 -1.92
N ASP A 108 -0.41 -18.72 -2.09
CA ASP A 108 -0.76 -20.11 -2.29
C ASP A 108 -2.10 -20.21 -3.06
N SER A 109 -2.56 -21.44 -3.34
CA SER A 109 -3.82 -21.69 -4.06
C SER A 109 -5.11 -21.49 -3.24
N ASP A 110 -5.03 -21.40 -1.91
CA ASP A 110 -6.14 -21.29 -0.96
C ASP A 110 -6.20 -19.90 -0.27
N THR A 111 -5.15 -19.09 -0.45
CA THR A 111 -5.00 -17.77 0.13
C THR A 111 -5.30 -16.72 -0.93
N SER A 112 -6.18 -15.80 -0.56
CA SER A 112 -6.43 -14.58 -1.32
C SER A 112 -5.24 -13.60 -1.34
N ILE A 113 -4.06 -14.01 -0.86
CA ILE A 113 -2.92 -13.12 -0.67
C ILE A 113 -2.14 -13.02 -1.97
N GLN A 114 -1.97 -11.80 -2.47
CA GLN A 114 -1.23 -11.52 -3.69
C GLN A 114 0.01 -10.72 -3.37
N LEU A 115 1.14 -11.07 -3.96
CA LEU A 115 2.38 -10.30 -3.94
C LEU A 115 2.70 -9.82 -5.34
N ASN A 116 2.97 -8.53 -5.48
CA ASN A 116 3.47 -7.93 -6.70
C ASN A 116 4.77 -7.20 -6.40
N ILE A 117 5.78 -7.46 -7.22
CA ILE A 117 7.09 -6.82 -7.22
C ILE A 117 7.21 -6.04 -8.51
N GLY A 118 7.51 -4.75 -8.42
CA GLY A 118 7.63 -3.84 -9.55
C GLY A 118 8.69 -2.79 -9.32
N ASN A 119 8.83 -1.89 -10.29
CA ASN A 119 9.65 -0.70 -10.09
C ASN A 119 8.87 0.38 -9.33
N SER A 120 9.56 1.19 -8.52
CA SER A 120 8.94 2.35 -7.86
C SER A 120 8.47 3.37 -8.90
N GLY A 121 7.25 3.89 -8.75
CA GLY A 121 6.79 5.02 -9.55
C GLY A 121 7.58 6.28 -9.19
N LYS A 122 8.41 6.77 -10.14
CA LYS A 122 9.29 7.93 -9.91
C LYS A 122 8.67 9.29 -10.21
N THR A 123 7.35 9.37 -10.40
CA THR A 123 6.75 10.66 -10.76
C THR A 123 6.62 11.56 -9.53
N PRO A 124 6.76 12.88 -9.67
CA PRO A 124 6.55 13.82 -8.55
C PRO A 124 5.18 13.66 -7.88
N GLU A 125 4.16 13.24 -8.64
CA GLU A 125 2.79 13.07 -8.17
C GLU A 125 2.62 11.84 -7.27
N THR A 126 3.38 10.77 -7.51
CA THR A 126 3.31 9.54 -6.72
C THR A 126 4.20 9.59 -5.49
N LYS A 127 5.30 10.35 -5.54
CA LYS A 127 6.32 10.43 -4.49
C LYS A 127 5.79 10.56 -3.05
N PRO A 128 4.76 11.38 -2.74
CA PRO A 128 4.25 11.50 -1.37
C PRO A 128 3.54 10.26 -0.83
N TYR A 129 3.23 9.29 -1.69
CA TYR A 129 2.61 8.00 -1.34
C TYR A 129 3.62 6.87 -1.13
N ASN A 130 4.89 7.13 -1.42
CA ASN A 130 5.95 6.13 -1.31
C ASN A 130 6.25 5.87 0.17
N SER A 131 6.57 4.61 0.52
CA SER A 131 6.72 4.23 1.93
C SER A 131 7.87 4.94 2.64
N PHE A 132 8.90 5.36 1.90
CA PHE A 132 10.08 6.08 2.40
C PHE A 132 9.92 7.61 2.40
N PHE A 133 8.81 8.15 1.88
CA PHE A 133 8.58 9.59 1.92
C PHE A 133 8.41 10.07 3.37
N PRO A 134 9.05 11.18 3.78
CA PRO A 134 9.00 11.63 5.17
C PRO A 134 7.57 11.89 5.65
N PHE A 135 7.28 11.44 6.87
CA PHE A 135 6.01 11.75 7.53
C PHE A 135 5.93 13.25 7.85
N LEU A 136 4.70 13.78 7.91
CA LEU A 136 4.40 15.17 8.25
C LEU A 136 5.05 16.21 7.31
N GLN A 137 5.43 15.77 6.10
CA GLN A 137 5.88 16.63 5.03
C GLN A 137 4.74 16.89 4.05
N GLU A 138 4.25 18.13 4.01
CA GLU A 138 3.21 18.55 3.07
C GLU A 138 3.81 18.64 1.67
N THR A 139 3.13 18.02 0.71
CA THR A 139 3.40 18.18 -0.72
C THR A 139 2.21 18.86 -1.38
N CYS A 140 2.45 19.94 -2.12
CA CYS A 140 1.42 20.74 -2.77
C CYS A 140 1.49 20.60 -4.30
N GLY A 141 0.38 20.84 -5.00
CA GLY A 141 0.35 20.91 -6.47
C GLY A 141 0.32 19.57 -7.20
N LEU A 142 -0.16 18.48 -6.57
CA LEU A 142 -0.17 17.13 -7.17
C LEU A 142 -1.14 16.98 -8.35
N ASN A 143 -2.25 17.73 -8.34
CA ASN A 143 -3.22 17.72 -9.44
C ASN A 143 -2.98 18.93 -10.33
N GLN A 144 -1.95 18.86 -11.16
CA GLN A 144 -1.67 19.91 -12.14
C GLN A 144 -2.91 20.07 -13.06
N ASN A 145 -3.32 21.32 -13.29
CA ASN A 145 -4.54 21.72 -14.01
C ASN A 145 -5.88 21.59 -13.25
N ALA A 146 -5.88 21.21 -11.98
CA ALA A 146 -7.08 21.35 -11.15
C ALA A 146 -7.39 22.83 -10.87
N GLY A 147 -8.67 23.15 -10.72
CA GLY A 147 -9.09 24.47 -10.24
C GLY A 147 -8.50 24.79 -8.86
N LYS A 148 -8.44 26.09 -8.53
CA LYS A 148 -7.98 26.56 -7.22
C LYS A 148 -8.95 26.12 -6.11
N ILE A 149 -8.41 25.80 -4.93
CA ILE A 149 -9.20 25.59 -3.70
C ILE A 149 -9.24 26.87 -2.86
N GLN A 150 -10.30 27.04 -2.07
CA GLN A 150 -10.39 28.06 -1.03
C GLN A 150 -10.17 27.43 0.34
N GLN A 151 -9.37 28.08 1.19
CA GLN A 151 -9.06 27.56 2.53
C GLN A 151 -10.30 27.43 3.41
N GLU A 152 -11.23 28.39 3.33
CA GLU A 152 -12.50 28.36 4.07
C GLU A 152 -13.38 27.17 3.65
N ASP A 153 -13.37 26.84 2.36
CA ASP A 153 -14.10 25.69 1.83
C ASP A 153 -13.55 24.39 2.41
N CYS A 154 -12.22 24.25 2.47
CA CYS A 154 -11.58 23.09 3.10
C CYS A 154 -11.90 22.98 4.59
N ASN A 155 -11.85 24.11 5.30
CA ASN A 155 -12.21 24.16 6.71
C ASN A 155 -13.66 23.72 6.95
N THR A 156 -14.57 24.13 6.07
CA THR A 156 -15.99 23.75 6.14
C THR A 156 -16.17 22.27 5.82
N ALA A 157 -15.53 21.76 4.77
CA ALA A 157 -15.54 20.34 4.43
C ALA A 157 -15.02 19.49 5.60
N TYR A 158 -13.89 19.87 6.21
CA TYR A 158 -13.32 19.15 7.35
C TYR A 158 -14.25 19.15 8.57
N LYS A 159 -14.84 20.30 8.91
CA LYS A 159 -15.79 20.41 10.04
C LYS A 159 -17.06 19.58 9.83
N SER A 160 -17.40 19.25 8.59
CA SER A 160 -18.55 18.40 8.27
C SER A 160 -18.29 16.89 8.43
N ILE A 161 -17.06 16.48 8.77
CA ILE A 161 -16.73 15.07 9.00
C ILE A 161 -17.40 14.59 10.30
N PRO A 162 -18.21 13.52 10.27
CA PRO A 162 -18.80 12.94 11.48
C PRO A 162 -17.73 12.43 12.44
N MET A 163 -17.93 12.64 13.74
CA MET A 163 -17.01 12.20 14.78
C MET A 163 -17.75 11.62 15.98
N SER A 164 -17.11 10.71 16.71
CA SER A 164 -17.55 10.30 18.05
C SER A 164 -17.32 11.41 19.07
N VAL A 165 -17.82 11.22 20.30
CA VAL A 165 -17.61 12.18 21.40
C VAL A 165 -16.13 12.28 21.81
N GLU A 166 -15.37 11.20 21.62
CA GLU A 166 -13.92 11.12 21.82
C GLU A 166 -13.12 11.69 20.63
N GLY A 167 -13.81 12.18 19.59
CA GLY A 167 -13.19 12.75 18.40
C GLY A 167 -12.64 11.71 17.42
N GLN A 168 -13.07 10.44 17.48
CA GLN A 168 -12.78 9.46 16.44
C GLN A 168 -13.55 9.80 15.18
N PHE A 169 -12.92 9.74 14.01
CA PHE A 169 -13.63 10.02 12.77
C PHE A 169 -14.52 8.85 12.34
N LEU A 170 -15.71 9.17 11.82
CA LEU A 170 -16.71 8.20 11.39
C LEU A 170 -17.15 8.47 9.95
N ASN A 171 -17.68 7.45 9.28
CA ASN A 171 -18.39 7.65 8.02
C ASN A 171 -19.80 8.25 8.25
N ASP A 172 -20.51 8.54 7.15
CA ASP A 172 -21.86 9.14 7.18
C ASP A 172 -22.94 8.25 7.81
N LYS A 173 -22.62 6.98 8.07
CA LYS A 173 -23.47 6.03 8.79
C LYS A 173 -23.07 5.91 10.26
N ASN A 174 -22.22 6.82 10.76
CA ASN A 174 -21.65 6.82 12.11
C ASN A 174 -20.90 5.51 12.45
N ARG A 175 -20.18 4.95 11.48
CA ARG A 175 -19.36 3.74 11.67
C ARG A 175 -17.88 4.04 11.45
N ALA A 176 -17.04 3.33 12.19
CA ALA A 176 -15.61 3.30 11.93
C ALA A 176 -15.33 2.79 10.51
N THR A 177 -14.31 3.35 9.86
CA THR A 177 -14.03 3.16 8.44
C THR A 177 -12.55 3.37 8.16
N ASP A 178 -12.02 2.86 7.06
CA ASP A 178 -10.65 3.08 6.59
C ASP A 178 -10.50 4.41 5.84
N ARG A 179 -11.61 4.95 5.32
CA ARG A 179 -11.66 6.16 4.49
C ARG A 179 -12.85 7.03 4.82
N ILE A 180 -12.61 8.34 4.81
CA ILE A 180 -13.62 9.39 4.94
C ILE A 180 -13.34 10.47 3.91
N ALA A 181 -14.38 10.99 3.30
CA ALA A 181 -14.27 12.11 2.39
C ALA A 181 -15.42 13.09 2.58
N LYS A 182 -15.10 14.38 2.52
CA LYS A 182 -16.08 15.46 2.57
C LYS A 182 -15.77 16.51 1.53
N GLU A 183 -16.84 17.04 0.96
CA GLU A 183 -16.78 18.06 -0.07
C GLU A 183 -17.55 19.28 0.39
N TYR A 184 -16.99 20.45 0.13
CA TYR A 184 -17.71 21.70 0.23
C TYR A 184 -17.18 22.68 -0.83
N LYS A 185 -18.06 23.10 -1.74
CA LYS A 185 -17.75 24.03 -2.84
C LYS A 185 -16.44 23.65 -3.57
N SER A 186 -15.38 24.45 -3.43
CA SER A 186 -14.12 24.22 -4.15
C SER A 186 -13.25 23.12 -3.56
N CYS A 187 -13.49 22.67 -2.32
CA CYS A 187 -12.58 21.76 -1.63
C CYS A 187 -13.17 20.38 -1.34
N TYR A 188 -12.37 19.35 -1.64
CA TYR A 188 -12.59 17.96 -1.29
C TYR A 188 -11.47 17.47 -0.37
N VAL A 189 -11.84 17.09 0.85
CA VAL A 189 -10.94 16.57 1.88
C VAL A 189 -11.09 15.06 1.93
N THR A 190 -9.99 14.32 1.97
CA THR A 190 -9.99 12.87 2.20
C THR A 190 -9.00 12.50 3.28
N ILE A 191 -9.43 11.67 4.22
CA ILE A 191 -8.57 11.05 5.23
C ILE A 191 -8.74 9.54 5.08
N TYR A 192 -7.64 8.81 4.93
CA TYR A 192 -7.71 7.36 4.76
C TYR A 192 -6.43 6.66 5.18
N THR A 193 -6.53 5.39 5.55
CA THR A 193 -5.37 4.53 5.84
C THR A 193 -4.80 3.94 4.55
N SER A 194 -3.49 3.79 4.48
CA SER A 194 -2.80 3.22 3.32
C SER A 194 -3.01 1.72 3.14
N ASP A 195 -3.36 1.02 4.22
CA ASP A 195 -3.46 -0.43 4.27
C ASP A 195 -4.90 -0.95 4.28
N GLY A 196 -5.89 -0.06 4.20
CA GLY A 196 -7.32 -0.42 4.25
C GLY A 196 -7.78 -0.91 5.63
N SER A 197 -6.97 -0.73 6.67
CA SER A 197 -7.40 -0.95 8.06
C SER A 197 -8.22 0.23 8.55
N VAL A 198 -8.95 0.05 9.66
CA VAL A 198 -9.77 1.12 10.23
C VAL A 198 -8.90 2.33 10.62
N LEU A 199 -9.42 3.53 10.37
CA LEU A 199 -8.84 4.81 10.78
C LEU A 199 -9.09 5.02 12.29
N ASP A 200 -8.07 4.77 13.10
CA ASP A 200 -8.09 4.99 14.55
C ASP A 200 -7.58 6.40 14.93
N ALA A 201 -7.14 7.20 13.95
CA ALA A 201 -6.76 8.59 14.16
C ALA A 201 -7.92 9.41 14.72
N THR A 202 -7.61 10.35 15.62
CA THR A 202 -8.59 11.26 16.21
C THR A 202 -8.43 12.67 15.68
N ASN A 203 -9.48 13.47 15.80
CA ASN A 203 -9.45 14.88 15.45
C ASN A 203 -8.38 15.66 16.21
N GLY A 204 -8.09 15.31 17.47
CA GLY A 204 -7.01 15.94 18.26
C GLY A 204 -5.63 15.80 17.59
N ASN A 205 -5.37 14.66 16.97
CA ASN A 205 -4.09 14.39 16.30
C ASN A 205 -4.06 14.93 14.87
N ILE A 206 -5.19 14.86 14.16
CA ILE A 206 -5.26 15.21 12.74
C ILE A 206 -5.47 16.71 12.52
N ARG A 207 -6.21 17.41 13.39
CA ARG A 207 -6.57 18.82 13.18
C ARG A 207 -5.35 19.75 12.99
N PRO A 208 -4.30 19.68 13.83
CA PRO A 208 -3.12 20.54 13.64
C PRO A 208 -2.41 20.29 12.30
N ILE A 209 -2.41 19.02 11.85
CA ILE A 209 -1.80 18.61 10.58
C ILE A 209 -2.64 19.12 9.40
N PHE A 210 -3.96 19.07 9.53
CA PHE A 210 -4.89 19.62 8.55
C PHE A 210 -4.70 21.13 8.39
N ASP A 211 -4.67 21.87 9.50
CA ASP A 211 -4.51 23.33 9.49
C ASP A 211 -3.17 23.72 8.83
N LYS A 212 -2.10 22.99 9.15
CA LYS A 212 -0.78 23.19 8.52
C LYS A 212 -0.80 22.88 7.01
N LEU A 213 -1.46 21.80 6.59
CA LEU A 213 -1.59 21.43 5.18
C LEU A 213 -2.34 22.51 4.37
N VAL A 214 -3.50 22.96 4.88
CA VAL A 214 -4.31 24.00 4.22
C VAL A 214 -3.54 25.32 4.15
N SER A 215 -2.89 25.73 5.24
CA SER A 215 -2.10 26.95 5.29
C SER A 215 -0.93 26.92 4.30
N LYS A 216 -0.17 25.82 4.28
CA LYS A 216 1.03 25.69 3.44
C LYS A 216 0.71 25.55 1.95
N CYS A 217 -0.32 24.78 1.59
CA CYS A 217 -0.68 24.60 0.18
C CYS A 217 -1.57 25.70 -0.38
N GLY A 218 -2.18 26.53 0.47
CA GLY A 218 -2.93 27.72 0.07
C GLY A 218 -4.09 27.40 -0.85
N THR A 219 -3.92 27.68 -2.15
CA THR A 219 -4.94 27.46 -3.19
C THR A 219 -4.71 26.21 -4.03
N GLN A 220 -3.66 25.43 -3.72
CA GLN A 220 -3.27 24.22 -4.43
C GLN A 220 -3.79 22.97 -3.74
N SER A 221 -3.91 21.87 -4.50
CA SER A 221 -4.05 20.53 -3.91
C SER A 221 -2.86 20.21 -3.01
N GLY A 222 -3.07 19.35 -2.02
CA GLY A 222 -2.03 18.95 -1.09
C GLY A 222 -2.27 17.57 -0.49
N VAL A 223 -1.17 16.93 -0.08
CA VAL A 223 -1.20 15.69 0.69
C VAL A 223 -0.15 15.71 1.78
N VAL A 224 -0.42 14.99 2.85
CA VAL A 224 0.53 14.66 3.91
C VAL A 224 0.30 13.23 4.37
N SER A 225 1.40 12.53 4.67
CA SER A 225 1.38 11.20 5.28
C SER A 225 1.68 11.31 6.79
N ILE A 226 1.04 10.47 7.58
CA ILE A 226 1.10 10.48 9.04
C ILE A 226 1.34 9.04 9.47
N LYS A 227 2.40 8.83 10.26
CA LYS A 227 2.86 7.49 10.63
C LYS A 227 1.78 6.68 11.35
N ASP A 228 1.15 7.31 12.33
CA ASP A 228 0.22 6.66 13.24
C ASP A 228 -1.25 6.95 12.88
N GLY A 229 -2.17 6.20 13.47
CA GLY A 229 -3.62 6.39 13.31
C GLY A 229 -4.30 5.42 12.35
N ALA A 230 -3.57 4.47 11.78
CA ALA A 230 -4.14 3.27 11.17
C ALA A 230 -4.15 2.14 12.21
N ARG A 231 -5.21 1.33 12.22
CA ARG A 231 -5.31 0.16 13.12
C ARG A 231 -4.29 -0.92 12.77
N GLY A 232 -4.09 -1.14 11.48
CA GLY A 232 -3.13 -2.10 10.97
C GLY A 232 -1.70 -1.57 11.10
N LYS A 233 -0.80 -2.41 11.60
CA LYS A 233 0.60 -2.04 11.87
C LYS A 233 1.43 -1.69 10.63
N ASN A 234 0.92 -2.01 9.44
CA ASN A 234 1.55 -1.66 8.16
C ASN A 234 0.90 -0.43 7.50
N GLY A 235 -0.15 0.11 8.13
CA GLY A 235 -0.86 1.29 7.69
C GLY A 235 -0.18 2.57 8.13
N ARG A 236 -0.38 3.61 7.32
CA ARG A 236 -0.19 5.02 7.67
C ARG A 236 -1.44 5.78 7.25
N VAL A 237 -1.65 6.96 7.82
CA VAL A 237 -2.78 7.81 7.43
C VAL A 237 -2.33 8.79 6.35
N TYR A 238 -3.12 8.92 5.29
CA TYR A 238 -3.01 9.96 4.31
C TYR A 238 -4.14 10.96 4.50
N MET A 239 -3.78 12.24 4.46
CA MET A 239 -4.74 13.34 4.41
C MET A 239 -4.50 14.14 3.14
N LYS A 240 -5.58 14.38 2.39
CA LYS A 240 -5.58 15.07 1.10
C LYS A 240 -6.55 16.22 1.09
N ILE A 241 -6.15 17.30 0.45
CA ILE A 241 -7.03 18.39 0.01
C ILE A 241 -6.87 18.54 -1.49
N ARG A 242 -7.98 18.68 -2.21
CA ARG A 242 -7.96 18.92 -3.67
C ARG A 242 -9.19 19.70 -4.10
N ASN A 243 -9.19 20.16 -5.35
CA ASN A 243 -10.41 20.69 -5.94
C ASN A 243 -11.50 19.62 -5.97
N SER A 244 -12.73 20.01 -5.67
CA SER A 244 -13.91 19.14 -5.76
C SER A 244 -14.13 18.61 -7.18
N ARG A 245 -13.87 19.44 -8.19
CA ARG A 245 -13.95 19.05 -9.60
C ARG A 245 -12.76 18.15 -9.95
N PRO A 246 -13.00 16.92 -10.46
CA PRO A 246 -11.93 16.06 -10.95
C PRO A 246 -11.22 16.69 -12.15
N CYS A 247 -9.92 16.39 -12.32
CA CYS A 247 -9.21 16.74 -13.54
C CYS A 247 -9.79 15.95 -14.72
N GLY A 248 -10.14 16.62 -15.81
CA GLY A 248 -10.61 15.97 -17.05
C GLY A 248 -12.08 16.21 -17.40
N GLU A 249 -12.91 16.69 -16.47
CA GLU A 249 -14.26 17.16 -16.79
C GLU A 249 -14.24 18.67 -17.05
N GLN A 250 -14.09 18.99 -18.33
CA GLN A 250 -14.03 20.33 -18.93
C GLN A 250 -12.86 21.22 -18.47
N VAL A 251 -12.27 21.89 -19.46
CA VAL A 251 -11.25 22.92 -19.28
C VAL A 251 -11.70 23.84 -18.14
N CYS A 252 -10.92 23.90 -17.07
CA CYS A 252 -11.13 24.84 -15.97
C CYS A 252 -10.87 26.25 -16.52
N ASN A 253 -11.90 26.85 -17.13
CA ASN A 253 -11.97 28.26 -17.47
C ASN A 253 -12.50 29.05 -16.27
#